data_AF-A0A5E4HI25-F1
#
_entry.id   AF-A0A5E4HI25-F1
#
_cell.length_a   1.000
_cell.length_b   1.000
_cell.length_c   1.000
_cell.angle_alpha   90.00
_cell.angle_beta   90.00
_cell.angle_gamma   90.00
#
_symmetry.space_group_name_H-M   'P 1'
#
loop_
_entity.id
_entity.type
_entity.pdbx_description
1 polymer ?
#
loop_
_entity_poly.entity_id
_entity_poly.type
_entity_poly.pdbx_seq_one_letter_code
_entity_poly.pdbx_strand_id
1 'polypeptide(L)'
;MNAEDYLLSCLSEECGEVVQLVGKSHRFGLDDFYVAGPTNRQKLAQEINDIIAVAEMLTEFGVDLPGVFDREAQQAKKNKVYKYMAYSRERGRLDQDTKG
;
A
#
# COMPACT_ATOMS: atom_id res chain seq x y z
N MET A 1 -7.19 -8.27 -25.62
CA MET A 1 -7.24 -7.72 -24.27
C MET A 1 -8.62 -7.14 -24.08
N ASN A 2 -9.41 -7.73 -23.19
CA ASN A 2 -10.71 -7.19 -22.79
C ASN A 2 -10.53 -6.17 -21.64
N ALA A 3 -11.63 -5.58 -21.14
CA ALA A 3 -11.56 -4.59 -20.07
C ALA A 3 -10.99 -5.18 -18.76
N GLU A 4 -11.34 -6.43 -18.44
CA GLU A 4 -10.81 -7.15 -17.28
C GLU A 4 -9.28 -7.32 -17.35
N ASP A 5 -8.76 -7.85 -18.46
CA ASP A 5 -7.32 -8.01 -18.70
C ASP A 5 -6.57 -6.67 -18.56
N TYR A 6 -7.17 -5.59 -19.07
CA TYR A 6 -6.60 -4.25 -19.00
C TYR A 6 -6.53 -3.73 -17.57
N LEU A 7 -7.64 -3.81 -16.82
CA LEU A 7 -7.70 -3.36 -15.42
C LEU A 7 -6.79 -4.20 -14.51
N LEU A 8 -6.67 -5.51 -14.77
CA LEU A 8 -5.71 -6.36 -14.06
C LEU A 8 -4.25 -5.96 -14.38
N SER A 9 -3.98 -5.53 -15.61
CA SER A 9 -2.66 -5.01 -15.98
C SER A 9 -2.35 -3.70 -15.25
N CYS A 10 -3.30 -2.76 -15.19
CA CYS A 10 -3.16 -1.54 -14.40
C CYS A 10 -2.94 -1.86 -12.92
N LEU A 11 -3.74 -2.75 -12.32
CA LEU A 11 -3.57 -3.14 -10.92
C LEU A 11 -2.15 -3.68 -10.65
N SER A 12 -1.61 -4.47 -11.59
CA SER A 12 -0.26 -5.00 -11.49
C SER A 12 0.80 -3.91 -11.58
N GLU A 13 0.61 -2.91 -12.42
CA GLU A 13 1.50 -1.76 -12.59
C GLU A 13 1.58 -0.96 -11.28
N GLU A 14 0.44 -0.52 -10.74
CA GLU A 14 0.40 0.29 -9.51
C GLU A 14 0.95 -0.46 -8.29
N CYS A 15 0.70 -1.78 -8.20
CA CYS A 15 1.33 -2.62 -7.18
C CYS A 15 2.87 -2.60 -7.30
N GLY A 16 3.40 -2.63 -8.52
CA GLY A 16 4.83 -2.55 -8.79
C GLY A 16 5.41 -1.20 -8.39
N GLU A 17 4.69 -0.10 -8.66
CA GLU A 17 5.09 1.25 -8.29
C GLU A 17 5.17 1.44 -6.77
N VAL A 18 4.17 0.95 -6.03
CA VAL A 18 4.19 0.93 -4.56
C VAL A 18 5.40 0.16 -4.03
N VAL A 19 5.72 -1.01 -4.60
CA VAL A 19 6.91 -1.78 -4.19
C VAL A 19 8.19 -0.96 -4.40
N GLN A 20 8.33 -0.31 -5.55
CA GLN A 20 9.49 0.53 -5.83
C GLN A 20 9.60 1.72 -4.87
N LEU A 21 8.49 2.41 -4.60
CA LEU A 21 8.45 3.59 -3.73
C LEU A 21 8.66 3.24 -2.26
N VAL A 22 8.13 2.12 -1.78
CA VAL A 22 8.44 1.61 -0.44
C VAL A 22 9.94 1.29 -0.32
N GLY A 23 10.54 0.68 -1.34
CA GLY A 23 11.98 0.43 -1.40
C GLY A 23 12.81 1.72 -1.36
N LYS A 24 12.43 2.74 -2.14
CA LYS A 24 13.07 4.07 -2.10
C LYS A 24 12.89 4.75 -0.75
N SER A 25 11.69 4.71 -0.18
CA SER A 25 11.37 5.29 1.13
C SER A 25 12.19 4.65 2.25
N HIS A 26 12.39 3.33 2.21
CA HIS A 26 13.25 2.64 3.15
C HIS A 26 14.73 3.03 2.98
N ARG A 27 15.18 3.29 1.74
CA ARG A 27 16.57 3.61 1.44
C ARG A 27 16.95 5.07 1.70
N PHE A 28 16.05 6.00 1.39
CA PHE A 28 16.34 7.44 1.38
C PHE A 28 15.47 8.25 2.34
N GLY A 29 14.42 7.65 2.90
CA GLY A 29 13.45 8.32 3.76
C GLY A 29 12.18 8.73 3.00
N LEU A 30 11.09 8.91 3.75
CA LEU A 30 9.78 9.30 3.20
C LEU A 30 9.76 10.74 2.69
N ASP A 31 10.53 11.63 3.30
CA ASP A 31 10.53 13.06 2.96
C ASP A 31 11.62 13.43 1.94
N ASP A 32 12.37 12.43 1.45
CA ASP A 32 13.33 12.59 0.36
C ASP A 32 12.62 12.77 -1.00
N PHE A 33 13.28 13.48 -1.92
CA PHE A 33 12.82 13.68 -3.29
C PHE A 33 14.00 13.74 -4.27
N TYR A 34 13.84 13.12 -5.43
CA TYR A 34 14.85 13.18 -6.49
C TYR A 34 14.68 14.46 -7.32
N VAL A 35 15.64 15.38 -7.20
CA VAL A 35 15.80 16.64 -7.96
C VAL A 35 14.46 17.37 -8.20
N ALA A 36 14.07 18.21 -7.24
CA ALA A 36 12.87 19.06 -7.26
C ALA A 36 11.60 18.32 -7.73
N GLY A 37 10.84 17.77 -6.79
CA GLY A 37 9.60 17.06 -7.10
C GLY A 37 8.87 16.60 -5.84
N PRO A 38 7.80 15.80 -5.99
CA PRO A 38 7.10 15.29 -4.83
C PRO A 38 8.00 14.35 -4.03
N THR A 39 7.80 14.38 -2.71
CA THR A 39 8.50 13.47 -1.79
C THR A 39 8.10 12.03 -2.04
N ASN A 40 8.92 11.08 -1.59
CA ASN A 40 8.58 9.66 -1.63
C ASN A 40 7.24 9.39 -0.93
N ARG A 41 6.91 10.12 0.14
CA ARG A 41 5.61 10.09 0.82
C ARG A 41 4.47 10.51 -0.09
N GLN A 42 4.61 11.63 -0.80
CA GLN A 42 3.57 12.14 -1.70
C GLN A 42 3.33 11.16 -2.85
N LYS A 43 4.40 10.63 -3.46
CA LYS A 43 4.31 9.61 -4.51
C LYS A 43 3.65 8.33 -3.99
N LEU A 44 4.08 7.83 -2.83
CA LEU A 44 3.50 6.62 -2.25
C LEU A 44 2.01 6.77 -1.96
N ALA A 45 1.58 7.96 -1.50
CA ALA A 45 0.17 8.24 -1.29
C ALA A 45 -0.62 8.25 -2.61
N GLN A 46 -0.03 8.76 -3.70
CA GLN A 46 -0.63 8.73 -5.03
C GLN A 46 -0.85 7.28 -5.48
N GLU A 47 0.19 6.45 -5.52
CA GLU A 47 0.06 5.06 -6.00
C GLU A 47 -0.89 4.20 -5.16
N ILE A 48 -0.99 4.47 -3.85
CA ILE A 48 -1.98 3.79 -3.00
C ILE A 48 -3.41 4.17 -3.41
N ASN A 49 -3.66 5.43 -3.76
CA ASN A 49 -4.98 5.83 -4.26
C ASN A 49 -5.26 5.22 -5.64
N ASP A 50 -4.25 5.13 -6.51
CA ASP A 50 -4.41 4.52 -7.84
C ASP A 50 -4.75 3.02 -7.73
N ILE A 51 -4.12 2.28 -6.80
CA ILE A 51 -4.53 0.89 -6.47
C ILE A 51 -6.00 0.82 -6.02
N ILE A 52 -6.43 1.72 -5.14
CA ILE A 52 -7.81 1.73 -4.62
C ILE A 52 -8.79 2.00 -5.76
N ALA A 53 -8.51 2.99 -6.61
CA ALA A 53 -9.35 3.35 -7.75
C ALA A 53 -9.48 2.19 -8.75
N VAL A 54 -8.37 1.52 -9.10
CA VAL A 54 -8.41 0.36 -10.00
C VAL A 54 -9.17 -0.82 -9.37
N ALA A 55 -9.04 -1.04 -8.07
CA ALA A 55 -9.82 -2.07 -7.36
C ALA A 55 -11.33 -1.77 -7.34
N GLU A 56 -11.72 -0.50 -7.21
CA GLU A 56 -13.11 -0.05 -7.36
C GLU A 56 -13.60 -0.31 -8.79
N MET A 57 -12.84 0.10 -9.81
CA MET A 57 -13.16 -0.14 -11.22
C MET A 57 -13.32 -1.61 -11.56
N LEU A 58 -12.46 -2.50 -11.05
CA LEU A 58 -12.60 -3.95 -11.25
C LEU A 58 -13.97 -4.45 -10.78
N THR A 59 -14.43 -3.97 -9.62
CA THR A 59 -15.74 -4.31 -9.08
C THR A 59 -16.88 -3.74 -9.94
N GLU A 60 -16.75 -2.48 -10.39
CA GLU A 60 -17.73 -1.81 -11.25
C GLU A 60 -17.88 -2.48 -12.62
N PHE A 61 -16.79 -3.02 -13.17
CA PHE A 61 -16.77 -3.76 -14.43
C PHE A 61 -17.22 -5.23 -14.29
N GLY A 62 -17.64 -5.65 -13.10
CA GLY A 62 -18.19 -6.98 -12.84
C GLY A 62 -17.14 -8.07 -12.67
N VAL A 63 -15.89 -7.71 -12.36
CA VAL A 63 -14.86 -8.69 -11.98
C VAL A 63 -15.12 -9.10 -10.53
N ASP A 64 -15.51 -10.37 -10.34
CA ASP A 64 -15.86 -10.91 -9.02
C ASP A 64 -14.60 -11.10 -8.16
N LEU A 65 -14.35 -10.15 -7.26
CA LEU A 65 -13.28 -10.19 -6.26
C LEU A 65 -13.89 -10.23 -4.85
N PRO A 66 -14.37 -11.40 -4.39
CA PRO A 66 -15.09 -11.51 -3.13
C PRO A 66 -14.19 -11.12 -1.96
N GLY A 67 -14.72 -10.27 -1.08
CA GLY A 67 -14.02 -9.78 0.12
C GLY A 67 -13.11 -8.57 -0.13
N VAL A 68 -13.02 -8.05 -1.37
CA VAL A 68 -12.45 -6.72 -1.59
C VAL A 68 -13.30 -5.68 -0.84
N PHE A 69 -12.63 -4.71 -0.22
CA PHE A 69 -13.21 -3.71 0.69
C PHE A 69 -13.91 -4.24 1.96
N ASP A 70 -13.78 -5.53 2.30
CA ASP A 70 -14.28 -6.08 3.56
C ASP A 70 -13.59 -5.43 4.78
N ARG A 71 -14.37 -4.66 5.55
CA ARG A 71 -13.89 -3.93 6.73
C ARG A 71 -13.51 -4.85 7.89
N GLU A 72 -14.18 -5.99 8.05
CA GLU A 72 -13.86 -6.96 9.10
C GLU A 72 -12.52 -7.64 8.80
N ALA A 73 -12.33 -8.10 7.55
CA ALA A 73 -11.06 -8.68 7.11
C ALA A 73 -9.90 -7.68 7.25
N GLN A 74 -10.11 -6.41 6.84
CA GLN A 74 -9.13 -5.33 7.02
C GLN A 74 -8.79 -5.11 8.50
N GLN A 75 -9.80 -5.08 9.37
CA GLN A 75 -9.58 -4.89 10.81
C GLN A 75 -8.85 -6.07 11.45
N ALA A 76 -9.17 -7.31 11.05
CA ALA A 76 -8.46 -8.49 11.51
C ALA A 76 -6.97 -8.46 11.13
N LYS A 77 -6.65 -8.02 9.90
CA LYS A 77 -5.27 -7.83 9.46
C LYS A 77 -4.55 -6.76 10.29
N LYS A 78 -5.18 -5.60 10.55
CA LYS A 78 -4.62 -4.54 11.41
C LYS A 78 -4.31 -5.05 12.81
N ASN A 79 -5.26 -5.75 13.44
CA ASN A 79 -5.07 -6.35 14.77
C ASN A 79 -3.87 -7.31 14.80
N LYS A 80 -3.72 -8.14 13.77
CA LYS A 80 -2.56 -9.06 13.64
C LYS A 80 -1.23 -8.30 13.51
N VAL A 81 -1.19 -7.22 12.74
CA VAL A 81 0.01 -6.36 12.61
C VAL A 81 0.35 -5.74 13.95
N TYR A 82 -0.61 -5.14 14.66
CA TYR A 82 -0.36 -4.54 15.98
C TYR A 82 0.15 -5.56 17.00
N LYS A 83 -0.39 -6.79 16.99
CA LYS A 83 0.11 -7.89 17.83
C LYS A 83 1.58 -8.18 17.56
N TYR A 84 2.00 -8.25 16.29
CA TYR A 84 3.40 -8.49 15.96
C TYR A 84 4.31 -7.30 16.24
N MET A 85 3.83 -6.07 16.09
CA MET A 85 4.57 -4.88 16.50
C MET A 85 4.85 -4.91 18.01
N ALA A 86 3.84 -5.20 18.83
CA ALA A 86 4.00 -5.35 20.28
C ALA A 86 5.04 -6.43 20.63
N TYR A 87 4.92 -7.62 20.02
CA TYR A 87 5.90 -8.69 20.20
C TYR A 87 7.32 -8.29 19.77
N SER A 88 7.47 -7.57 18.65
CA SER A 88 8.77 -7.07 18.18
C SER A 88 9.41 -6.11 19.19
N ARG A 89 8.61 -5.22 19.80
CA ARG A 89 9.06 -4.30 20.86
C ARG A 89 9.53 -5.05 22.10
N GLU A 90 8.79 -6.05 22.56
CA GLU A 90 9.18 -6.90 23.70
C GLU A 90 10.52 -7.61 23.46
N ARG A 91 10.85 -7.90 22.20
CA ARG A 91 12.12 -8.54 21.80
C ARG A 91 13.23 -7.53 21.50
N GLY A 92 13.01 -6.23 21.68
CA GLY A 92 13.98 -5.18 21.35
C GLY A 92 14.31 -5.08 19.86
N ARG A 93 13.37 -5.48 19.00
CA ARG A 93 13.52 -5.48 17.52
C ARG A 93 12.75 -4.35 16.84
N LEU A 94 11.94 -3.61 17.58
CA LEU A 94 11.25 -2.40 17.13
C LEU A 94 11.36 -1.36 18.25
N ASP A 95 11.74 -0.14 17.89
CA ASP A 95 11.84 0.97 18.84
C ASP A 95 10.45 1.38 19.37
N GLN A 96 10.44 2.05 20.53
CA GLN A 96 9.23 2.70 21.03
C GLN A 96 8.90 3.87 20.11
N ASP A 97 7.62 4.06 19.79
CA ASP A 97 7.20 5.09 18.83
C ASP A 97 7.71 6.47 19.26
N THR A 98 8.64 7.05 18.50
CA THR A 98 8.87 8.50 18.53
C THR A 98 7.66 9.13 17.87
N LYS A 99 6.75 9.68 18.68
CA LYS A 99 5.76 10.63 18.17
C LYS A 99 6.55 11.79 17.55
N GLY A 100 6.66 11.78 16.22
CA GLY A 100 7.02 12.96 15.44
C GLY A 100 5.92 14.01 15.54
#